data_AF-M0FQ48-F1
#
_entry.id   AF-M0FQ48-F1
#
_cell.length_a   1.000
_cell.length_b   1.000
_cell.length_c   1.000
_cell.angle_alpha   90.00
_cell.angle_beta   90.00
_cell.angle_gamma   90.00
#
_symmetry.space_group_name_H-M   'P 1'
#
loop_
_entity.id
_entity.type
_entity.pdbx_description
1 polymer ?
#
loop_
_entity_poly.entity_id
_entity_poly.type
_entity_poly.pdbx_seq_one_letter_code
_entity_poly.pdbx_strand_id
1 'polypeptide(L)'
;MTEGDATGERDERGDGGTETVPLVVVDGDERTKLDVERGRNLRRTLLDAGLSPYARATRRLNCGGRGLCATCGVRVREGPPADHWHDRLADRFGYPRLSCRIAVDRPMTVALVDKRVWGGRRPDPESDGE
;
A
#
# COMPACT_ATOMS: atom_id res chain seq x y z
N MET A 1 -47.30 41.21 -16.78
CA MET A 1 -46.35 40.88 -17.86
C MET A 1 -44.97 41.11 -17.26
N THR A 2 -44.21 40.18 -16.69
CA THR A 2 -44.11 38.71 -16.70
C THR A 2 -43.27 38.40 -15.43
N GLU A 3 -43.80 37.68 -14.44
CA GLU A 3 -43.44 36.29 -14.06
C GLU A 3 -41.94 35.95 -14.03
N GLY A 4 -41.52 35.26 -12.96
CA GLY A 4 -40.19 34.65 -12.82
C GLY A 4 -39.71 34.70 -11.36
N ASP A 5 -40.31 33.95 -10.45
CA ASP A 5 -40.06 32.53 -10.14
C ASP A 5 -39.04 32.37 -9.01
N ALA A 6 -39.51 31.72 -7.94
CA ALA A 6 -38.75 31.35 -6.77
C ALA A 6 -38.19 29.94 -6.98
N THR A 7 -36.88 29.83 -7.10
CA THR A 7 -36.12 28.59 -6.90
C THR A 7 -34.69 29.02 -6.52
N GLY A 8 -34.10 28.65 -5.39
CA GLY A 8 -34.32 27.46 -4.59
C GLY A 8 -33.18 26.46 -4.73
N GLU A 9 -31.92 26.86 -4.89
CA GLU A 9 -30.82 25.91 -4.91
C GLU A 9 -29.74 26.35 -3.92
N ARG A 10 -29.79 25.68 -2.76
CA ARG A 10 -28.72 25.65 -1.77
C ARG A 10 -27.55 25.00 -2.49
N ASP A 11 -26.46 25.73 -2.68
CA ASP A 11 -25.19 25.13 -3.10
C ASP A 11 -24.88 23.97 -2.16
N GLU A 12 -25.05 22.79 -2.73
CA GLU A 12 -24.78 21.51 -2.13
C GLU A 12 -23.33 21.53 -1.67
N ARG A 13 -23.13 21.64 -0.36
CA ARG A 13 -21.86 21.25 0.26
C ARG A 13 -21.67 19.80 -0.12
N GLY A 14 -20.92 19.57 -1.20
CA GLY A 14 -20.58 18.26 -1.69
C GLY A 14 -20.17 17.41 -0.51
N ASP A 15 -20.92 16.33 -0.31
CA ASP A 15 -20.63 15.31 0.67
C ASP A 15 -19.15 14.94 0.48
N GLY A 16 -18.32 15.33 1.45
CA GLY A 16 -16.90 15.03 1.49
C GLY A 16 -16.66 13.55 1.78
N GLY A 17 -17.41 12.67 1.11
CA GLY A 17 -17.32 11.24 1.20
C GLY A 17 -15.92 10.84 0.77
N THR A 18 -15.15 10.32 1.72
CA THR A 18 -13.83 9.78 1.46
C THR A 18 -13.97 8.59 0.53
N GLU A 19 -13.67 8.82 -0.75
CA GLU A 19 -13.71 7.78 -1.77
C GLU A 19 -12.80 6.62 -1.34
N THR A 20 -13.35 5.41 -1.29
CA THR A 20 -12.59 4.21 -0.96
C THR A 20 -12.05 3.53 -2.21
N VAL A 21 -10.91 2.87 -2.05
CA VAL A 21 -10.29 2.01 -3.07
C VAL A 21 -10.03 0.62 -2.49
N PRO A 22 -10.22 -0.44 -3.28
CA PRO A 22 -10.02 -1.81 -2.81
C PRO A 22 -8.53 -2.12 -2.64
N LEU A 23 -8.17 -2.65 -1.47
CA LEU A 23 -6.86 -3.22 -1.16
C LEU A 23 -7.00 -4.72 -0.92
N VAL A 24 -6.23 -5.52 -1.65
CA VAL A 24 -6.11 -6.96 -1.39
C VAL A 24 -4.78 -7.23 -0.69
N VAL A 25 -4.83 -7.87 0.47
CA VAL A 25 -3.66 -8.29 1.24
C VAL A 25 -3.57 -9.81 1.20
N VAL A 26 -2.41 -10.31 0.79
CA VAL A 26 -2.09 -11.75 0.76
C VAL A 26 -1.14 -12.07 1.91
N ASP A 27 -1.51 -13.03 2.77
CA ASP A 27 -0.66 -13.57 3.83
C ASP A 27 -0.61 -15.09 3.72
N GLY A 28 0.50 -15.62 3.22
CA GLY A 28 0.57 -17.02 2.79
C GLY A 28 -0.48 -17.32 1.71
N ASP A 29 -1.40 -18.24 2.00
CA ASP A 29 -2.51 -18.62 1.13
C ASP A 29 -3.79 -17.80 1.39
N GLU A 30 -3.81 -17.01 2.47
CA GLU A 30 -4.97 -16.21 2.84
C GLU A 30 -5.02 -14.90 2.06
N ARG A 31 -6.24 -14.50 1.67
CA ARG A 31 -6.51 -13.23 1.00
C ARG A 31 -7.56 -12.42 1.77
N THR A 32 -7.20 -11.22 2.19
CA THR A 32 -8.11 -10.28 2.85
C THR A 32 -8.37 -9.09 1.93
N LYS A 33 -9.65 -8.74 1.73
CA LYS A 33 -10.06 -7.54 1.00
C LYS A 33 -10.43 -6.44 1.98
N LEU A 34 -9.97 -5.23 1.73
CA LEU A 34 -10.23 -4.04 2.53
C LEU A 34 -10.70 -2.91 1.63
N ASP A 35 -11.73 -2.19 2.03
CA ASP A 35 -12.08 -0.90 1.44
C ASP A 35 -11.35 0.20 2.20
N VAL A 36 -10.45 0.89 1.52
CA VAL A 36 -9.49 1.81 2.15
C VAL A 36 -9.76 3.20 1.61
N GLU A 37 -9.94 4.18 2.50
CA GLU A 37 -9.98 5.58 2.09
C GLU A 37 -8.76 5.93 1.22
N ARG A 38 -9.04 6.55 0.07
CA ARG A 38 -8.01 6.89 -0.90
C ARG A 38 -6.94 7.78 -0.27
N GLY A 39 -5.68 7.43 -0.51
CA GLY A 39 -4.50 8.15 -0.02
C GLY A 39 -4.03 7.72 1.37
N ARG A 40 -4.75 6.82 2.08
CA ARG A 40 -4.28 6.30 3.37
C ARG A 40 -2.92 5.62 3.23
N ASN A 41 -2.10 5.77 4.26
CA ASN A 41 -0.79 5.12 4.34
C ASN A 41 -0.93 3.60 4.49
N LEU A 42 -0.32 2.83 3.59
CA LEU A 42 -0.48 1.38 3.55
C LEU A 42 -0.05 0.71 4.87
N ARG A 43 1.07 1.11 5.48
CA ARG A 43 1.48 0.57 6.79
C ARG A 43 0.40 0.78 7.85
N ARG A 44 -0.19 1.98 7.92
CA ARG A 44 -1.22 2.28 8.92
C ARG A 44 -2.46 1.43 8.66
N THR A 45 -2.94 1.41 7.42
CA THR A 45 -4.07 0.56 7.01
C THR A 45 -3.87 -0.91 7.40
N LEU A 46 -2.69 -1.46 7.15
CA LEU A 46 -2.35 -2.83 7.53
C LEU A 46 -2.35 -3.04 9.05
N LEU A 47 -1.83 -2.10 9.82
CA LEU A 47 -1.82 -2.20 11.29
C LEU A 47 -3.23 -2.06 11.89
N ASP A 48 -4.04 -1.14 11.36
CA ASP A 48 -5.42 -0.92 11.79
C ASP A 48 -6.28 -2.17 11.54
N ALA A 49 -6.04 -2.88 10.44
CA ALA A 49 -6.70 -4.13 10.08
C ALA A 49 -6.10 -5.38 10.78
N GLY A 50 -5.09 -5.23 11.64
CA GLY A 50 -4.41 -6.35 12.31
C GLY A 50 -3.42 -7.14 11.43
N LEU A 51 -3.28 -6.79 10.16
CA LEU A 51 -2.45 -7.43 9.13
C LEU A 51 -1.00 -6.92 9.18
N SER A 52 -0.30 -7.14 10.29
CA SER A 52 0.97 -6.46 10.57
C SER A 52 2.09 -6.73 9.54
N PRO A 53 2.70 -5.69 8.94
CA PRO A 53 3.88 -5.85 8.10
C PRO A 53 5.15 -6.14 8.91
N TYR A 54 5.07 -6.30 10.23
CA TYR A 54 6.20 -6.57 11.12
C TYR A 54 6.30 -8.02 11.60
N ALA A 55 7.54 -8.50 11.74
CA ALA A 55 7.87 -9.66 12.56
C ALA A 55 7.65 -9.34 14.04
N ARG A 56 7.45 -10.36 14.88
CA ARG A 56 7.22 -10.22 16.33
C ARG A 56 8.21 -9.26 17.00
N ALA A 57 9.52 -9.42 16.75
CA ALA A 57 10.55 -8.54 17.31
C ALA A 57 10.47 -7.10 16.74
N THR A 58 10.32 -6.97 15.42
CA THR A 58 10.27 -5.67 14.74
C THR A 58 8.97 -4.89 14.98
N ARG A 59 7.95 -5.47 15.64
CA ARG A 59 6.77 -4.70 16.10
C ARG A 59 7.16 -3.58 17.07
N ARG A 60 8.20 -3.79 17.88
CA ARG A 60 8.75 -2.79 18.79
C ARG A 60 10.05 -2.17 18.28
N LEU A 61 10.83 -2.94 17.52
CA LEU A 61 12.09 -2.48 16.90
C LEU A 61 11.85 -2.01 15.46
N ASN A 62 11.25 -0.83 15.31
CA ASN A 62 11.05 -0.20 13.99
C ASN A 62 11.16 1.33 14.08
N CYS A 63 11.35 1.97 12.92
CA CYS A 63 11.47 3.43 12.82
C CYS A 63 10.13 4.19 12.91
N GLY A 64 9.03 3.52 13.26
CA GLY A 64 7.70 4.14 13.35
C GLY A 64 7.08 4.57 12.01
N GLY A 65 7.66 4.17 10.88
CA GLY A 65 7.20 4.56 9.54
C GLY A 65 7.95 5.73 8.92
N ARG A 66 9.14 6.06 9.41
CA ARG A 66 10.03 7.10 8.86
C ARG A 66 10.78 6.68 7.59
N GLY A 67 10.62 5.43 7.13
CA GLY A 67 11.29 4.92 5.93
C GLY A 67 12.77 4.55 6.13
N LEU A 68 13.21 4.29 7.36
CA LEU A 68 14.65 4.15 7.67
C LEU A 68 15.13 2.73 7.98
N CYS A 69 14.23 1.81 8.35
CA CYS A 69 14.63 0.52 8.93
C CYS A 69 14.31 -0.70 8.06
N ALA A 70 13.70 -0.52 6.89
CA ALA A 70 13.18 -1.57 6.01
C ALA A 70 12.12 -2.52 6.59
N THR A 71 11.95 -2.63 7.91
CA THR A 71 11.14 -3.66 8.58
C THR A 71 9.64 -3.70 8.25
N CYS A 72 9.10 -2.69 7.57
CA CYS A 72 7.70 -2.66 7.10
C CYS A 72 7.57 -3.10 5.63
N GLY A 73 8.51 -3.91 5.14
CA GLY A 73 8.55 -4.39 3.77
C GLY A 73 7.31 -5.19 3.38
N VAL A 74 6.77 -4.92 2.19
CA VAL A 74 5.69 -5.69 1.55
C VAL A 74 6.03 -5.89 0.08
N ARG A 75 5.53 -6.97 -0.53
CA ARG A 75 5.63 -7.15 -1.99
C ARG A 75 4.39 -6.57 -2.64
N VAL A 76 4.54 -5.55 -3.46
CA VAL A 76 3.45 -5.06 -4.30
C VAL A 76 3.35 -6.00 -5.51
N ARG A 77 2.20 -6.64 -5.70
CA ARG A 77 1.92 -7.53 -6.83
C ARG A 77 1.29 -6.74 -7.98
N GLU A 78 0.35 -5.89 -7.62
CA GLU A 78 -0.37 -4.96 -8.48
C GLU A 78 -0.52 -3.66 -7.68
N GLY A 79 -0.31 -2.50 -8.29
CA GLY A 79 -0.42 -1.23 -7.56
C GLY A 79 0.34 -0.08 -8.22
N PRO A 80 0.50 1.06 -7.50
CA PRO A 80 1.19 2.23 -8.02
C PRO A 80 2.59 1.91 -8.52
N PRO A 81 3.05 2.55 -9.62
CA PRO A 81 4.42 2.41 -10.10
C PRO A 81 5.42 2.78 -9.00
N ALA A 82 6.62 2.23 -9.13
CA ALA A 82 7.70 2.38 -8.16
C ALA A 82 8.44 3.73 -8.32
N ASP A 83 7.73 4.87 -8.31
CA ASP A 83 8.33 6.16 -8.72
C ASP A 83 9.32 6.74 -7.70
N HIS A 84 9.18 6.36 -6.42
CA HIS A 84 10.10 6.76 -5.35
C HIS A 84 11.44 6.01 -5.46
N TRP A 85 12.57 6.67 -5.22
CA TRP A 85 13.92 6.08 -5.43
C TRP A 85 14.16 4.75 -4.70
N HIS A 86 13.64 4.60 -3.47
CA HIS A 86 13.68 3.32 -2.74
C HIS A 86 12.85 2.22 -3.41
N ASP A 87 11.72 2.59 -4.01
CA ASP A 87 10.85 1.65 -4.68
C ASP A 87 11.46 1.21 -6.01
N ARG A 88 12.17 2.09 -6.74
CA ARG A 88 12.92 1.70 -7.95
C ARG A 88 14.03 0.70 -7.65
N LEU A 89 14.75 0.88 -6.54
CA LEU A 89 15.74 -0.10 -6.08
C LEU A 89 15.08 -1.42 -5.68
N ALA A 90 13.95 -1.36 -4.98
CA ALA A 90 13.20 -2.54 -4.59
C ALA A 90 12.69 -3.32 -5.81
N ASP A 91 12.17 -2.62 -6.83
CA ASP A 91 11.69 -3.20 -8.07
C ASP A 91 12.82 -3.82 -8.89
N ARG A 92 13.94 -3.10 -9.05
CA ARG A 92 15.13 -3.57 -9.78
C ARG A 92 15.77 -4.81 -9.18
N PHE A 93 15.79 -4.93 -7.86
CA PHE A 93 16.50 -6.01 -7.16
C PHE A 93 15.56 -7.03 -6.50
N GLY A 94 14.25 -6.91 -6.70
CA GLY A 94 13.25 -7.82 -6.14
C GLY A 94 13.05 -7.73 -4.61
N TYR A 95 13.47 -6.63 -3.99
CA TYR A 95 13.26 -6.40 -2.57
C TYR A 95 11.84 -5.94 -2.24
N PRO A 96 11.34 -6.16 -1.01
CA PRO A 96 10.07 -5.62 -0.57
C PRO A 96 10.08 -4.09 -0.53
N ARG A 97 8.97 -3.46 -0.95
CA ARG A 97 8.75 -2.00 -0.87
C ARG A 97 8.34 -1.61 0.55
N LEU A 98 8.64 -0.37 0.94
CA LEU A 98 8.33 0.12 2.29
C LEU A 98 6.86 0.53 2.38
N SER A 99 6.01 -0.29 2.99
CA SER A 99 4.58 0.04 3.18
C SER A 99 4.35 1.39 3.89
N CYS A 100 5.31 1.88 4.68
CA CYS A 100 5.22 3.20 5.30
C CYS A 100 5.41 4.38 4.33
N ARG A 101 5.88 4.14 3.11
CA ARG A 101 6.08 5.15 2.06
C ARG A 101 5.09 5.01 0.90
N ILE A 102 4.14 4.08 0.99
CA ILE A 102 3.12 3.83 -0.03
C ILE A 102 1.78 4.42 0.45
N ALA A 103 1.13 5.19 -0.43
CA ALA A 103 -0.26 5.60 -0.27
C ALA A 103 -1.16 4.64 -1.07
N VAL A 104 -2.30 4.27 -0.50
CA VAL A 104 -3.33 3.46 -1.17
C VAL A 104 -4.25 4.41 -1.91
N ASP A 105 -3.83 4.89 -3.08
CA ASP A 105 -4.56 5.87 -3.88
C ASP A 105 -5.39 5.25 -5.03
N ARG A 106 -5.16 3.96 -5.31
CA ARG A 106 -5.81 3.18 -6.35
C ARG A 106 -5.91 1.70 -5.93
N PRO A 107 -6.73 0.89 -6.62
CA PRO A 107 -6.79 -0.54 -6.40
C PRO A 107 -5.39 -1.17 -6.37
N MET A 108 -5.09 -1.97 -5.36
CA MET A 108 -3.78 -2.62 -5.28
C MET A 108 -3.81 -3.96 -4.53
N THR A 109 -2.87 -4.82 -4.89
CA THR A 109 -2.65 -6.13 -4.29
C THR A 109 -1.24 -6.20 -3.70
N VAL A 110 -1.14 -6.48 -2.39
CA VAL A 110 0.14 -6.63 -1.69
C VAL A 110 0.24 -7.97 -0.99
N ALA A 111 1.45 -8.51 -0.89
CA ALA A 111 1.74 -9.70 -0.12
C ALA A 111 2.63 -9.35 1.09
N LEU A 112 2.24 -9.84 2.26
CA LEU A 112 3.10 -9.87 3.44
C LEU A 112 4.26 -10.82 3.17
N VAL A 113 5.47 -10.42 3.60
CA VAL A 113 6.68 -11.23 3.43
C VAL A 113 6.88 -12.15 4.63
N ASP A 114 7.31 -13.39 4.37
CA ASP A 114 7.78 -14.29 5.42
C ASP A 114 8.96 -13.64 6.13
N LYS A 115 8.79 -13.45 7.44
CA LYS A 115 9.69 -12.69 8.29
C LYS A 115 11.01 -13.42 8.59
N ARG A 116 11.16 -14.69 8.16
CA ARG A 116 12.40 -15.46 8.25
C ARG A 116 13.33 -15.19 7.07
N VAL A 117 12.78 -14.81 5.93
CA VAL A 117 13.52 -14.65 4.67
C VAL A 117 13.20 -13.28 4.09
N TRP A 118 14.03 -12.30 4.42
CA TRP A 118 14.13 -11.12 3.56
C TRP A 118 14.64 -11.59 2.20
N GLY A 119 13.71 -11.63 1.23
CA GLY A 119 13.84 -12.05 -0.17
C GLY A 119 15.19 -12.61 -0.61
N GLY A 120 15.23 -13.91 -0.90
CA GLY A 120 16.28 -14.45 -1.76
C GLY A 120 16.29 -13.69 -3.10
N ARG A 121 17.49 -13.34 -3.57
CA ARG A 121 17.71 -12.79 -4.91
C ARG A 121 17.04 -13.73 -5.90
N ARG A 122 16.12 -13.24 -6.74
CA ARG A 122 15.69 -14.03 -7.89
C ARG A 122 16.91 -14.17 -8.81
N PRO A 123 17.29 -15.37 -9.26
CA PRO A 123 18.33 -15.50 -10.26
C PRO A 123 17.91 -14.72 -11.51
N ASP A 124 18.86 -14.01 -12.10
CA ASP A 124 18.64 -13.33 -13.38
C ASP A 124 18.35 -14.41 -14.44
N PRO A 125 17.32 -14.25 -15.29
CA PRO A 125 16.99 -15.22 -16.34
C PRO A 125 18.04 -15.31 -17.47
N GLU A 126 19.17 -14.59 -17.35
CA GLU A 126 20.21 -14.48 -18.38
C GLU A 126 21.59 -14.99 -17.92
N SER A 127 21.70 -15.60 -16.73
CA SER A 127 22.97 -16.11 -16.22
C SER A 127 22.95 -17.63 -16.05
N ASP A 128 22.81 -18.34 -17.18
CA ASP A 128 23.26 -19.72 -17.37
C ASP A 128 23.88 -19.79 -18.78
N GLY A 129 25.17 -19.49 -18.86
CA GLY A 129 25.90 -19.44 -20.12
C GLY A 129 27.40 -19.26 -19.88
N GLU A 130 28.04 -20.26 -19.27
CA GLU A 130 29.47 -20.51 -19.37
C GLU A 130 29.76 -22.01 -19.23
#